data_AF-A0A7K1FWT2-F1
#
_entry.id   AF-A0A7K1FWT2-F1
#
_cell.length_a   1.000
_cell.length_b   1.000
_cell.length_c   1.000
_cell.angle_alpha   90.00
_cell.angle_beta   90.00
_cell.angle_gamma   90.00
#
_symmetry.space_group_name_H-M   'P 1'
#
loop_
_entity.id
_entity.type
_entity.pdbx_description
1 polymer ?
#
loop_
_entity_poly.entity_id
_entity_poly.type
_entity_poly.pdbx_seq_one_letter_code
_entity_poly.pdbx_strand_id
1 'polypeptide(L)'
;MKQFTFIIIASLMLFSCKKNDDFVLLKKIVADEGQYIEREEYFDKDEVIKLSSVLIYYGESIKVVNDSIFISKKSYSDKNYLWNIQNKSNDSVWYSTHILNPEVEVFDTK
;
A
#
# COMPACT_ATOMS: atom_id res chain seq x y z
N MET A 1 -40.94 -27.48 -37.43
CA MET A 1 -40.90 -26.73 -36.16
C MET A 1 -39.55 -26.96 -35.50
N LYS A 2 -38.86 -25.86 -35.16
CA LYS A 2 -37.71 -25.67 -34.24
C LYS A 2 -36.43 -26.47 -34.53
N GLN A 3 -35.57 -25.85 -35.35
CA GLN A 3 -34.13 -26.06 -35.37
C GLN A 3 -33.57 -25.48 -34.05
N PHE A 4 -32.99 -26.31 -33.19
CA PHE A 4 -32.36 -25.85 -31.94
C PHE A 4 -30.97 -25.32 -32.27
N THR A 5 -30.83 -24.01 -32.33
CA THR A 5 -29.55 -23.33 -32.44
C THR A 5 -28.78 -23.51 -31.14
N PHE A 6 -27.70 -24.31 -31.16
CA PHE A 6 -26.71 -24.35 -30.09
C PHE A 6 -25.99 -23.01 -30.04
N ILE A 7 -26.32 -22.17 -29.05
CA ILE A 7 -25.54 -20.98 -28.74
C ILE A 7 -24.31 -21.45 -27.95
N ILE A 8 -23.18 -21.55 -28.63
CA ILE A 8 -21.86 -21.67 -27.99
C ILE A 8 -21.60 -20.32 -27.31
N ILE A 9 -21.82 -20.27 -25.99
CA ILE A 9 -21.39 -19.13 -25.17
C ILE A 9 -19.87 -19.24 -25.04
N ALA A 10 -19.18 -18.67 -26.01
CA ALA A 10 -17.74 -18.50 -25.98
C ALA A 10 -17.39 -17.46 -24.91
N SER A 11 -16.63 -17.93 -23.91
CA SER A 11 -15.55 -17.22 -23.23
C SER A 11 -15.79 -15.74 -22.90
N LEU A 12 -16.16 -15.48 -21.65
CA LEU A 12 -15.55 -14.39 -20.90
C LEU A 12 -14.72 -15.02 -19.77
N MET A 13 -13.60 -15.64 -20.14
CA MET A 13 -12.44 -15.47 -19.27
C MET A 13 -12.16 -13.97 -19.25
N LEU A 14 -12.72 -13.29 -18.25
CA LEU A 14 -12.13 -12.04 -17.80
C LEU A 14 -10.78 -12.45 -17.22
N PHE A 15 -9.79 -12.56 -18.12
CA PHE A 15 -8.45 -12.16 -17.81
C PHE A 15 -8.60 -10.77 -17.21
N SER A 16 -8.71 -10.72 -15.89
CA SER A 16 -8.22 -9.59 -15.15
C SER A 16 -6.75 -9.54 -15.51
N CYS A 17 -6.44 -8.81 -16.58
CA CYS A 17 -5.11 -8.29 -16.79
C CYS A 17 -4.84 -7.49 -15.52
N LYS A 18 -4.26 -8.15 -14.51
CA LYS A 18 -3.44 -7.47 -13.52
C LYS A 18 -2.35 -6.84 -14.37
N LYS A 19 -2.59 -5.60 -14.78
CA LYS A 19 -1.53 -4.69 -15.17
C LYS A 19 -0.50 -4.86 -14.08
N ASN A 20 0.73 -5.18 -14.45
CA ASN A 20 1.85 -4.98 -13.55
C ASN A 20 1.69 -3.54 -13.09
N ASP A 21 1.22 -3.33 -11.86
CA ASP A 21 1.26 -2.01 -11.26
C ASP A 21 2.74 -1.69 -11.24
N ASP A 22 3.16 -0.73 -12.08
CA ASP A 22 4.55 -0.34 -12.16
C ASP A 22 4.96 0.11 -10.76
N PHE A 23 5.76 -0.72 -10.10
CA PHE A 23 6.27 -0.45 -8.77
C PHE A 23 7.43 0.54 -8.90
N VAL A 24 7.39 1.60 -8.11
CA VAL A 24 8.42 2.63 -8.07
C VAL A 24 9.01 2.71 -6.68
N LEU A 25 10.30 3.01 -6.60
CA LEU A 25 11.01 3.15 -5.34
C LEU A 25 10.45 4.34 -4.56
N LEU A 26 9.98 4.09 -3.34
CA LEU A 26 9.52 5.12 -2.43
C LEU A 26 10.72 5.85 -1.84
N LYS A 27 10.74 7.17 -2.05
CA LYS A 27 11.72 8.09 -1.46
C LYS A 27 11.11 8.83 -0.27
N LYS A 28 11.96 9.34 0.63
CA LYS A 28 11.51 10.22 1.72
C LYS A 28 10.82 11.44 1.15
N ILE A 29 9.65 11.77 1.71
CA ILE A 29 8.92 12.99 1.38
C ILE A 29 9.11 13.99 2.51
N VAL A 30 9.40 15.24 2.18
CA VAL A 30 9.48 16.35 3.14
C VAL A 30 8.58 17.49 2.71
N ALA A 31 8.07 18.22 3.70
CA ALA A 31 7.33 19.46 3.47
C ALA A 31 8.34 20.62 3.42
N ASP A 32 8.37 21.36 2.32
CA ASP A 32 9.26 22.49 2.10
C ASP A 32 8.47 23.63 1.43
N GLU A 33 8.44 24.81 2.07
CA GLU A 33 7.72 26.00 1.60
C GLU A 33 6.27 25.74 1.12
N GLY A 34 5.55 24.83 1.79
CA GLY A 34 4.17 24.47 1.46
C GLY A 34 4.02 23.45 0.33
N GLN A 35 5.12 22.85 -0.13
CA GLN A 35 5.15 21.77 -1.12
C GLN A 35 5.66 20.46 -0.51
N TYR A 36 5.29 19.33 -1.11
CA TYR A 36 5.77 18.01 -0.72
C TYR A 36 6.77 17.51 -1.77
N ILE A 37 8.05 17.46 -1.38
CA ILE A 37 9.16 17.13 -2.30
C ILE A 37 9.84 15.82 -1.88
N GLU A 38 10.40 15.13 -2.87
CA GLU A 38 11.20 13.91 -2.66
C GLU A 38 12.64 14.29 -2.27
N ARG A 39 13.20 13.57 -1.31
CA ARG A 39 14.64 13.60 -0.98
C ARG A 39 15.31 12.33 -1.46
N GLU A 40 16.59 12.42 -1.80
CA GLU A 40 17.39 11.24 -2.17
C GLU A 40 17.77 10.35 -0.97
N GLU A 41 17.40 10.76 0.24
CA GLU A 41 17.59 9.98 1.44
C GLU A 41 16.73 8.71 1.43
N TYR A 42 17.37 7.58 1.73
CA TYR A 42 16.72 6.30 1.93
C TYR A 42 16.23 6.16 3.37
N PHE A 43 15.28 5.25 3.56
CA PHE A 43 14.82 4.85 4.88
C PHE A 43 15.84 3.91 5.52
N ASP A 44 16.09 4.07 6.82
CA ASP A 44 16.79 3.04 7.58
C ASP A 44 15.90 1.80 7.78
N LYS A 45 16.50 0.72 8.29
CA LYS A 45 15.80 -0.56 8.44
C LYS A 45 14.55 -0.47 9.34
N ASP A 46 14.60 0.31 10.41
CA ASP A 46 13.48 0.44 11.35
C ASP A 46 12.37 1.30 10.74
N GLU A 47 12.75 2.36 10.03
CA GLU A 47 11.83 3.16 9.23
C GLU A 47 11.14 2.30 8.16
N VAL A 48 11.87 1.44 7.45
CA VAL A 48 11.29 0.53 6.44
C VAL A 48 10.23 -0.37 7.06
N ILE A 49 10.51 -0.98 8.22
CA ILE A 49 9.56 -1.87 8.91
C ILE A 49 8.28 -1.11 9.29
N LYS A 50 8.43 0.06 9.92
CA LYS A 50 7.28 0.86 10.36
C LYS A 50 6.47 1.35 9.17
N LEU A 51 7.13 1.96 8.19
CA LEU A 51 6.48 2.52 7.01
C LEU A 51 5.76 1.46 6.19
N SER A 52 6.38 0.28 6.00
CA SER A 52 5.74 -0.85 5.32
C SER A 52 4.46 -1.30 6.03
N SER A 53 4.49 -1.35 7.37
CA SER A 53 3.32 -1.76 8.15
C SER A 53 2.18 -0.76 8.04
N VAL A 54 2.48 0.55 8.06
CA VAL A 54 1.48 1.60 7.87
C VAL A 54 0.91 1.58 6.45
N LEU A 55 1.74 1.41 5.43
CA LEU A 55 1.29 1.27 4.04
C LEU A 55 0.32 0.09 3.87
N ILE A 56 0.65 -1.07 4.44
CA ILE A 56 -0.22 -2.24 4.43
C ILE A 56 -1.54 -1.98 5.16
N TYR A 57 -1.50 -1.29 6.31
CA TYR A 57 -2.70 -0.91 7.07
C TYR A 57 -3.69 -0.08 6.24
N TYR A 58 -3.18 0.86 5.43
CA TYR A 58 -4.01 1.65 4.51
C TYR A 58 -4.37 0.91 3.20
N GLY A 59 -4.02 -0.38 3.07
CA GLY A 59 -4.38 -1.21 1.93
C GLY A 59 -3.48 -1.04 0.71
N GLU A 60 -2.29 -0.47 0.87
CA GLU A 60 -1.35 -0.30 -0.23
C GLU A 60 -0.69 -1.62 -0.64
N SER A 61 -0.54 -1.79 -1.96
CA SER A 61 0.29 -2.86 -2.51
C SER A 61 1.74 -2.43 -2.53
N ILE A 62 2.59 -3.13 -1.77
CA ILE A 62 4.02 -2.81 -1.64
C ILE A 62 4.92 -4.01 -1.95
N LYS A 63 6.18 -3.74 -2.29
CA LYS A 63 7.27 -4.72 -2.34
C LYS A 63 8.45 -4.18 -1.53
N VAL A 64 9.06 -5.02 -0.71
CA VAL A 64 10.26 -4.66 0.05
C VAL A 64 11.44 -5.48 -0.47
N VAL A 65 12.51 -4.82 -0.90
CA VAL A 65 13.73 -5.44 -1.44
C VAL A 65 14.94 -4.69 -0.91
N ASN A 66 15.89 -5.38 -0.26
CA ASN A 66 17.13 -4.78 0.27
C ASN A 66 16.87 -3.49 1.06
N ASP A 67 16.02 -3.56 2.08
CA ASP A 67 15.64 -2.41 2.92
C ASP A 67 15.09 -1.21 2.12
N SER A 68 14.50 -1.47 0.95
CA SER A 68 13.86 -0.45 0.10
C SER A 68 12.40 -0.81 -0.14
N ILE A 69 11.52 0.18 -0.06
CA ILE A 69 10.08 0.02 -0.27
C ILE A 69 9.74 0.47 -1.70
N PHE A 70 9.02 -0.37 -2.42
CA PHE A 70 8.45 -0.04 -3.72
C PHE A 70 6.94 -0.04 -3.60
N ILE A 71 6.31 1.00 -4.14
CA ILE A 71 4.85 1.19 -4.11
C ILE A 71 4.30 1.36 -5.53
N SER A 72 2.98 1.25 -5.69
CA SER A 72 2.36 1.49 -6.99
C SER A 72 2.62 2.92 -7.49
N LYS A 73 2.85 3.09 -8.80
CA LYS A 73 3.02 4.42 -9.42
C LYS A 73 1.82 5.34 -9.18
N LYS A 74 0.61 4.77 -9.05
CA LYS A 74 -0.61 5.52 -8.72
C LYS A 74 -0.50 6.14 -7.33
N SER A 75 -0.20 5.34 -6.31
CA SER A 75 -0.02 5.84 -4.93
C SER A 75 1.18 6.79 -4.85
N TYR A 76 2.23 6.52 -5.63
CA TYR A 76 3.42 7.38 -5.69
C TYR A 76 3.15 8.81 -6.18
N SER A 77 2.10 9.01 -6.99
CA SER A 77 1.76 10.34 -7.53
C SER A 77 1.17 11.30 -6.50
N ASP A 78 0.63 10.81 -5.38
CA ASP A 78 0.04 11.64 -4.33
C ASP A 78 1.04 11.89 -3.20
N LYS A 79 1.80 12.99 -3.31
CA LYS A 79 2.87 13.31 -2.34
C LYS A 79 2.35 13.71 -0.97
N ASN A 80 1.17 14.33 -0.90
CA ASN A 80 0.54 14.67 0.37
C ASN A 80 0.14 13.39 1.13
N TYR A 81 -0.48 12.44 0.44
CA TYR A 81 -0.82 11.14 1.01
C TYR A 81 0.41 10.41 1.56
N LEU A 82 1.49 10.32 0.78
CA LEU A 82 2.71 9.65 1.20
C LEU A 82 3.38 10.34 2.40
N TRP A 83 3.40 11.67 2.42
CA TRP A 83 3.92 12.43 3.56
C TRP A 83 3.12 12.16 4.83
N ASN A 84 1.78 12.11 4.73
CA ASN A 84 0.92 11.77 5.87
C ASN A 84 1.21 10.36 6.38
N ILE A 85 1.36 9.38 5.49
CA ILE A 85 1.73 8.01 5.86
C ILE A 85 3.09 7.97 6.56
N GLN A 86 4.10 8.68 6.04
CA GLN A 86 5.42 8.76 6.65
C GLN A 86 5.38 9.37 8.06
N ASN A 87 4.55 10.41 8.27
CA ASN A 87 4.35 10.94 9.61
C ASN A 87 3.67 9.95 10.54
N LYS A 88 2.70 9.17 10.05
CA LYS A 88 2.03 8.12 10.83
C LYS A 88 2.97 6.98 11.20
N SER A 89 3.91 6.60 10.34
CA SER A 89 4.94 5.62 10.71
C SER A 89 5.90 6.13 11.78
N ASN A 90 6.06 7.44 11.90
CA ASN A 90 6.90 8.09 12.91
C ASN A 90 6.16 8.45 14.21
N ASP A 91 4.82 8.47 14.18
CA ASP A 91 3.97 8.67 15.34
C ASP A 91 3.89 7.37 16.17
N SER A 92 4.66 7.31 17.25
CA SER A 92 4.77 6.11 18.09
C SER A 92 3.44 5.71 18.75
N VAL A 93 2.61 6.69 19.12
CA VAL A 93 1.31 6.43 19.74
C VAL A 93 0.40 5.80 18.69
N TRP A 94 0.26 6.45 17.53
CA TRP A 94 -0.58 5.94 16.45
C TRP A 94 -0.14 4.54 16.01
N TYR A 95 1.17 4.34 15.81
CA TYR A 95 1.74 3.06 15.40
C TYR A 95 1.45 1.96 16.42
N SER A 96 1.66 2.24 17.72
CA SER A 96 1.39 1.25 18.77
C SER A 96 -0.08 0.86 18.83
N THR A 97 -1.01 1.81 18.67
CA THR A 97 -2.45 1.57 18.75
C THR A 97 -3.00 0.82 17.55
N HIS A 98 -2.53 1.10 16.33
CA HIS A 98 -3.17 0.59 15.11
C HIS A 98 -2.42 -0.58 14.48
N ILE A 99 -1.11 -0.69 14.72
CA ILE A 99 -0.26 -1.70 14.09
C ILE A 99 0.15 -2.78 15.07
N LEU A 100 0.64 -2.40 16.26
CA LEU A 100 1.14 -3.38 17.24
C LEU A 100 0.03 -4.02 18.08
N ASN A 101 -1.07 -3.31 18.31
CA ASN A 101 -2.20 -3.75 19.13
C ASN A 101 -3.53 -3.59 18.37
N PRO A 102 -3.76 -4.32 17.27
CA PRO A 102 -4.90 -4.10 16.37
C PRO A 102 -6.27 -4.56 16.94
N GLU A 103 -6.48 -4.47 18.26
CA GLU A 103 -7.56 -5.10 19.04
C GLU A 103 -7.34 -6.61 19.27
N VAL A 104 -6.85 -6.94 20.48
CA VAL A 104 -7.13 -8.27 21.05
C VAL A 104 -8.58 -8.21 21.52
N GLU A 105 -9.52 -8.63 20.68
CA GLU A 105 -10.83 -9.05 21.16
C GLU A 105 -10.64 -10.31 22.01
N VAL A 106 -10.39 -10.13 23.32
CA VAL A 106 -10.54 -11.21 24.28
C VAL A 106 -12.04 -11.45 24.42
N PHE A 107 -12.55 -12.41 23.65
CA PHE A 107 -13.85 -12.99 23.94
C PHE A 107 -13.71 -13.81 25.22
N ASP A 108 -13.98 -13.18 26.37
CA ASP A 108 -14.22 -13.90 27.62
C ASP A 108 -15.49 -14.75 27.44
N THR A 109 -15.31 -16.02 27.06
CA THR A 109 -16.36 -17.02 27.17
C THR A 109 -16.54 -17.34 28.66
N LYS A 110 -17.50 -16.64 29.29
CA LYS A 110 -18.10 -17.08 30.56
C LYS A 110 -18.90 -18.36 30.38
#